data_AF-A0A523IC51-F1
#
_entry.id   AF-A0A523IC51-F1
#
_cell.length_a   1.000
_cell.length_b   1.000
_cell.length_c   1.000
_cell.angle_alpha   90.00
_cell.angle_beta   90.00
_cell.angle_gamma   90.00
#
_symmetry.space_group_name_H-M   'P 1'
#
loop_
_entity.id
_entity.type
_entity.pdbx_description
1 polymer ?
#
loop_
_entity_poly.entity_id
_entity_poly.type
_entity_poly.pdbx_seq_one_letter_code
_entity_poly.pdbx_strand_id
1 'polypeptide(L)'
;MNLLDKLVVWTIPIVPKFLVRKVASRYIAGTTLDEAVEVIKYLREQGCCATLDVLGEHIDKREQAEHAVQEYLQILDKIDQENLDCNISIKL
;
A
#
# COMPACT_ATOMS: atom_id res chain seq x y z
N MET A 1 -4.20 26.13 -0.50
CA MET A 1 -4.37 25.52 -1.84
C MET A 1 -4.77 26.61 -2.81
N ASN A 2 -3.93 26.90 -3.78
CA ASN A 2 -4.16 27.92 -4.81
C ASN A 2 -5.14 27.38 -5.89
N LEU A 3 -5.61 28.27 -6.77
CA LEU A 3 -6.58 27.92 -7.82
C LEU A 3 -6.06 26.82 -8.78
N LEU A 4 -4.75 26.84 -9.06
CA LEU A 4 -4.04 25.84 -9.85
C LEU A 4 -4.08 24.46 -9.19
N ASP A 5 -3.81 24.36 -7.89
CA ASP A 5 -3.82 23.08 -7.16
C ASP A 5 -5.20 22.40 -7.26
N LYS A 6 -6.27 23.20 -7.14
CA LYS A 6 -7.65 22.70 -7.24
C LYS A 6 -7.97 22.17 -8.63
N LEU A 7 -7.53 22.88 -9.68
CA LEU A 7 -7.70 22.42 -11.07
C LEU A 7 -6.97 21.11 -11.32
N VAL A 8 -5.73 20.97 -10.83
CA VAL A 8 -4.97 19.73 -10.95
C VAL A 8 -5.70 18.59 -10.26
N VAL A 9 -6.08 18.74 -8.99
CA VAL A 9 -6.79 17.69 -8.23
C VAL A 9 -8.10 17.28 -8.91
N TRP A 10 -8.84 18.23 -9.46
CA TRP A 10 -10.12 17.95 -10.12
C TRP A 10 -9.97 17.14 -11.42
N THR A 11 -8.81 17.22 -12.07
CA THR A 11 -8.55 16.48 -13.33
C THR A 11 -7.96 15.09 -13.12
N ILE A 12 -7.46 14.77 -11.91
CA ILE A 12 -6.88 13.45 -11.59
C ILE A 12 -7.80 12.27 -11.97
N PRO A 13 -9.12 12.28 -11.69
CA PRO A 13 -10.00 11.16 -12.02
C PRO A 13 -10.12 10.88 -13.53
N ILE A 14 -9.78 11.85 -14.38
CA ILE A 14 -9.84 11.73 -15.85
C ILE A 14 -8.57 11.06 -16.39
N VAL A 15 -7.47 11.08 -15.63
CA VAL A 15 -6.19 10.52 -16.05
C VAL A 15 -6.31 8.99 -16.17
N PRO A 16 -5.88 8.38 -17.29
CA PRO A 16 -5.92 6.93 -17.45
C PRO A 16 -5.17 6.20 -16.33
N LYS A 17 -5.77 5.15 -15.77
CA LYS A 17 -5.21 4.37 -14.64
C LYS A 17 -3.80 3.86 -14.90
N PHE A 18 -3.45 3.51 -16.15
CA PHE A 18 -2.11 3.05 -16.48
C PHE A 18 -1.04 4.14 -16.30
N LEU A 19 -1.39 5.40 -16.58
CA LEU A 19 -0.47 6.52 -16.41
C LEU A 19 -0.28 6.82 -14.91
N VAL A 20 -1.38 6.78 -14.15
CA VAL A 20 -1.33 6.90 -12.68
C VAL A 20 -0.46 5.79 -12.09
N ARG A 21 -0.68 4.52 -12.49
CA ARG A 21 0.11 3.37 -12.02
C ARG A 21 1.59 3.53 -12.35
N LYS A 22 1.94 4.00 -13.55
CA LYS A 22 3.34 4.22 -13.95
C LYS A 22 4.06 5.27 -13.10
N VAL A 23 3.36 6.31 -12.66
CA VAL A 23 3.93 7.33 -11.78
C VAL A 23 4.00 6.82 -10.33
N ALA A 24 2.94 6.14 -9.87
CA ALA A 24 2.82 5.66 -8.50
C ALA A 24 3.71 4.44 -8.18
N SER A 25 4.04 3.61 -9.17
CA SER A 25 4.79 2.35 -8.97
C SER A 25 6.19 2.53 -8.39
N ARG A 26 6.74 3.75 -8.42
CA ARG A 26 8.00 4.07 -7.74
C ARG A 26 7.85 4.15 -6.21
N TYR A 27 6.63 4.41 -5.73
CA TYR A 27 6.32 4.67 -4.33
C TYR A 27 5.38 3.63 -3.71
N ILE A 28 4.61 2.92 -4.53
CA ILE A 28 3.63 1.92 -4.08
C ILE A 28 4.06 0.56 -4.62
N ALA A 29 4.24 -0.40 -3.71
CA ALA A 29 4.70 -1.76 -4.05
C ALA A 29 3.70 -2.53 -4.93
N GLY A 30 2.40 -2.25 -4.77
CA GLY A 30 1.34 -2.88 -5.55
C GLY A 30 -0.04 -2.53 -5.02
N THR A 31 -1.04 -3.15 -5.62
CA THR A 31 -2.44 -3.09 -5.17
C THR A 31 -2.93 -4.40 -4.55
N THR A 32 -2.05 -5.41 -4.50
CA THR A 32 -2.32 -6.71 -3.89
C THR A 32 -1.18 -7.08 -2.95
N LEU A 33 -1.48 -7.97 -1.99
CA LEU A 33 -0.47 -8.49 -1.08
C LEU A 33 0.64 -9.23 -1.83
N ASP A 34 0.31 -10.04 -2.83
CA ASP A 34 1.32 -10.78 -3.61
C ASP A 34 2.29 -9.83 -4.35
N GLU A 35 1.78 -8.73 -4.94
CA GLU A 35 2.66 -7.71 -5.55
C GLU A 35 3.61 -7.10 -4.51
N ALA A 36 3.13 -6.84 -3.29
CA ALA A 36 3.96 -6.33 -2.20
C ALA A 36 5.01 -7.35 -1.74
N VAL A 37 4.67 -8.64 -1.69
CA VAL A 37 5.61 -9.72 -1.35
C VAL A 37 6.76 -9.79 -2.33
N GLU A 38 6.50 -9.70 -3.63
CA GLU A 38 7.55 -9.69 -4.65
C GLU A 38 8.50 -8.49 -4.49
N VAL A 39 7.98 -7.31 -4.15
CA VAL A 39 8.80 -6.13 -3.86
C VAL A 39 9.63 -6.32 -2.59
N ILE A 40 9.07 -6.92 -1.53
CA ILE A 40 9.80 -7.22 -0.29
C ILE A 40 10.97 -8.18 -0.57
N LYS A 41 10.73 -9.26 -1.34
CA LYS A 41 11.76 -10.21 -1.76
C LYS A 41 12.86 -9.52 -2.57
N TYR A 42 12.48 -8.68 -3.53
CA TYR A 42 13.43 -7.88 -4.29
C TYR A 42 14.27 -6.95 -3.40
N LEU A 43 13.66 -6.23 -2.46
CA LEU A 43 14.38 -5.36 -1.52
C LEU A 43 15.36 -6.14 -0.63
N ARG A 44 14.97 -7.34 -0.17
CA ARG A 44 15.85 -8.24 0.56
C ARG A 44 17.06 -8.64 -0.27
N GLU A 45 16.89 -8.97 -1.54
CA GLU A 45 18.02 -9.29 -2.45
C GLU A 45 18.99 -8.12 -2.61
N GLN A 46 18.52 -6.88 -2.44
CA GLN A 46 19.36 -5.68 -2.41
C GLN A 46 20.00 -5.40 -1.04
N GLY A 47 19.76 -6.25 -0.03
CA GLY A 47 20.27 -6.07 1.33
C GLY A 47 19.48 -5.05 2.17
N CYS A 48 18.26 -4.71 1.76
CA CYS A 48 17.40 -3.77 2.48
C CYS A 48 16.40 -4.51 3.39
N CYS A 49 16.12 -3.93 4.56
CA CYS A 49 14.93 -4.27 5.34
C CYS A 49 13.70 -3.60 4.72
N ALA A 50 12.52 -4.20 4.90
CA ALA A 50 11.26 -3.65 4.43
C ALA A 50 10.28 -3.40 5.58
N THR A 51 9.35 -2.45 5.38
CA THR A 51 8.17 -2.28 6.22
C THR A 51 6.97 -2.15 5.29
N LEU A 52 5.96 -2.98 5.52
CA LEU A 52 4.73 -3.01 4.75
C LEU A 52 3.69 -2.08 5.41
N ASP A 53 3.16 -1.15 4.63
CA ASP A 53 2.10 -0.22 5.06
C ASP A 53 0.87 -0.40 4.17
N VAL A 54 -0.30 -0.56 4.79
CA VAL A 54 -1.59 -0.61 4.09
C VAL A 54 -2.09 0.82 3.90
N LEU A 55 -2.41 1.18 2.65
CA LEU A 55 -2.88 2.52 2.30
C LEU A 55 -4.42 2.57 2.26
N GLY A 56 -5.02 3.66 2.76
CA GLY A 56 -6.45 3.93 2.63
C GLY A 56 -7.28 3.76 3.90
N GLU A 57 -6.65 3.75 5.06
CA GLU A 57 -7.27 3.49 6.37
C GLU A 57 -8.04 4.70 6.92
N HIS A 58 -9.02 5.24 6.19
CA HIS A 58 -9.97 6.19 6.79
C HIS A 58 -11.12 5.40 7.40
N ILE A 59 -11.03 5.17 8.70
CA ILE A 59 -11.97 4.35 9.47
C ILE A 59 -12.91 5.28 10.25
N ASP A 60 -14.16 5.35 9.80
CA ASP A 60 -15.24 6.10 10.46
C ASP A 60 -16.24 5.18 11.17
N LYS A 61 -16.21 3.88 10.84
CA LYS A 61 -17.15 2.87 11.33
C LYS A 61 -16.43 1.65 11.86
N ARG A 62 -17.06 0.98 12.83
CA ARG A 62 -16.54 -0.23 13.45
C ARG A 62 -16.25 -1.34 12.43
N GLU A 63 -17.11 -1.53 11.44
CA GLU A 63 -16.95 -2.58 10.43
C GLU A 63 -15.69 -2.37 9.57
N GLN A 64 -15.29 -1.11 9.34
CA GLN A 64 -14.05 -0.80 8.62
C GLN A 64 -12.82 -1.16 9.46
N ALA A 65 -12.86 -0.95 10.77
CA ALA A 65 -11.79 -1.37 11.67
C ALA A 65 -11.69 -2.90 11.73
N GLU A 66 -12.82 -3.60 11.78
CA GLU A 66 -12.84 -5.07 11.73
C GLU A 66 -12.26 -5.61 10.42
N HIS A 67 -12.55 -4.96 9.28
CA HIS A 67 -11.94 -5.31 7.99
C HIS A 67 -10.42 -5.06 7.99
N ALA A 68 -9.96 -3.91 8.49
CA ALA A 68 -8.53 -3.60 8.59
C ALA A 68 -7.79 -4.65 9.46
N VAL A 69 -8.39 -5.06 10.58
CA VAL A 69 -7.83 -6.14 11.41
C VAL A 69 -7.69 -7.44 10.62
N GLN A 70 -8.70 -7.83 9.83
CA GLN A 70 -8.60 -9.04 9.00
C GLN A 70 -7.51 -8.92 7.94
N GLU A 71 -7.36 -7.75 7.31
CA GLU A 71 -6.30 -7.48 6.34
C GLU A 71 -4.91 -7.59 6.97
N TYR A 72 -4.71 -7.02 8.16
CA TYR A 72 -3.45 -7.15 8.90
C TYR A 72 -3.14 -8.59 9.31
N LEU A 73 -4.15 -9.37 9.73
CA LEU A 73 -3.95 -10.79 10.04
C LEU A 73 -3.52 -11.57 8.79
N GLN A 74 -4.14 -11.33 7.64
CA GLN A 74 -3.73 -11.96 6.38
C GLN A 74 -2.30 -11.60 5.98
N ILE A 75 -1.90 -10.35 6.21
CA ILE A 75 -0.53 -9.90 5.97
C ILE A 75 0.45 -10.65 6.88
N LEU A 76 0.16 -10.74 8.18
CA LEU A 76 1.00 -11.44 9.14
C LEU A 76 1.13 -12.94 8.80
N ASP A 77 0.02 -13.58 8.43
CA ASP A 77 0.01 -14.98 7.98
C ASP A 77 0.91 -15.17 6.75
N LYS A 78 0.83 -14.24 5.78
CA LYS A 78 1.66 -14.30 4.57
C LYS A 78 3.14 -14.05 4.87
N ILE A 79 3.45 -13.15 5.80
CA ILE A 79 4.83 -12.90 6.27
C ILE A 79 5.43 -14.17 6.87
N ASP A 80 4.68 -14.87 7.72
CA ASP A 80 5.11 -16.13 8.33
C ASP A 80 5.28 -17.25 7.28
N GLN A 81 4.26 -17.47 6.44
CA GLN A 81 4.24 -18.52 5.42
C GLN A 81 5.40 -18.41 4.41
N GLU A 82 5.73 -17.19 4.00
CA GLU A 82 6.79 -16.93 3.02
C GLU A 82 8.14 -16.60 3.69
N ASN A 83 8.19 -16.63 5.03
CA ASN A 83 9.35 -16.24 5.85
C ASN A 83 9.94 -14.89 5.38
N LEU A 84 9.10 -13.85 5.34
CA LEU A 84 9.48 -12.50 4.89
C LEU A 84 10.18 -11.73 6.01
N ASP A 85 11.16 -10.91 5.63
CA ASP A 85 11.99 -10.11 6.54
C ASP A 85 11.49 -8.67 6.43
N CYS A 86 10.31 -8.46 6.99
CA CYS A 86 9.66 -7.16 7.00
C CYS A 86 8.82 -6.97 8.26
N ASN A 87 8.62 -5.69 8.60
CA ASN A 87 7.69 -5.27 9.64
C ASN A 87 6.38 -4.77 9.02
N ILE A 88 5.35 -4.54 9.85
CA ILE A 88 4.13 -3.85 9.44
C ILE A 88 4.00 -2.48 10.12
N SER A 89 3.36 -1.54 9.44
CA SER A 89 2.95 -0.23 9.96
C SER A 89 1.43 -0.20 10.14
N ILE A 90 0.96 0.26 11.30
CA ILE A 90 -0.47 0.33 11.65
C ILE A 90 -0.82 1.78 11.99
N LYS A 91 -1.98 2.26 11.50
CA LYS A 91 -2.53 3.57 11.85
C LYS A 91 -3.70 3.40 12.83
N LEU A 92 -3.69 4.19 13.92
CA LEU A 92 -4.71 4.18 14.99
C LEU A 92 -5.75 5.28 14.78
#